data_AF-A0A8S9WAX3-F1
#
_entry.id   AF-A0A8S9WAX3-F1
#
_cell.length_a   1.000
_cell.length_b   1.000
_cell.length_c   1.000
_cell.angle_alpha   90.00
_cell.angle_beta   90.00
_cell.angle_gamma   90.00
#
_symmetry.space_group_name_H-M   'P 1'
#
loop_
_entity.id
_entity.type
_entity.pdbx_description
1 polymer ?
#
loop_
_entity_poly.entity_id
_entity_poly.type
_entity_poly.pdbx_seq_one_letter_code
_entity_poly.pdbx_strand_id
1 'polypeptide(L)'
;MSIEYGVKTKTRPNLVKDLVPGDILQVGSEENGDVFKVVKINNKEYLFQQKNTEAAYAYSRGVMNQKIMDFDVLYDAYYIVTHEDLEQ
;
A
#
# COMPACT_ATOMS: atom_id res chain seq x y z
N MET A 1 -16.34 -12.76 -6.32
CA MET A 1 -15.12 -11.94 -6.17
C MET A 1 -15.28 -10.66 -6.98
N SER A 2 -15.75 -9.61 -6.31
CA SER A 2 -15.74 -8.25 -6.84
C SER A 2 -14.51 -7.55 -6.28
N ILE A 3 -13.71 -6.92 -7.14
CA ILE A 3 -12.56 -6.10 -6.73
C ILE A 3 -13.04 -4.65 -6.75
N GLU A 4 -13.02 -3.97 -5.61
CA GLU A 4 -13.27 -2.53 -5.56
C GLU A 4 -11.94 -1.79 -5.72
N TYR A 5 -11.74 -1.22 -6.90
CA TYR A 5 -10.56 -0.40 -7.17
C TYR A 5 -10.69 0.95 -6.47
N GLY A 6 -9.68 1.31 -5.69
CA GLY A 6 -9.65 2.58 -4.97
C GLY A 6 -9.54 3.82 -5.86
N VAL A 7 -9.90 4.96 -5.29
CA VAL A 7 -9.67 6.28 -5.89
C VAL A 7 -8.28 6.79 -5.51
N LYS A 8 -7.54 7.32 -6.50
CA LYS A 8 -6.25 7.97 -6.26
C LYS A 8 -6.43 9.17 -5.32
N THR A 9 -5.65 9.20 -4.24
CA THR A 9 -5.64 10.29 -3.25
C THR A 9 -4.23 10.74 -2.91
N LYS A 10 -4.08 12.01 -2.50
CA LYS A 10 -2.82 12.56 -1.93
C LYS A 10 -2.77 12.42 -0.40
N THR A 11 -3.85 11.98 0.22
CA THR A 11 -3.90 11.77 1.68
C THR A 11 -3.40 10.38 2.00
N ARG A 12 -2.34 10.30 2.83
CA ARG A 12 -1.79 9.00 3.24
C ARG A 12 -2.79 8.21 4.09
N PRO A 13 -3.12 6.96 3.71
CA PRO A 13 -3.97 6.11 4.52
C PRO A 13 -3.26 5.63 5.78
N ASN A 14 -4.02 5.48 6.86
CA ASN A 14 -3.58 4.87 8.09
C ASN A 14 -3.60 3.33 7.95
N LEU A 15 -2.42 2.72 7.96
CA LEU A 15 -2.25 1.26 7.76
C LEU A 15 -3.06 0.38 8.73
N VAL A 16 -3.45 0.90 9.89
CA VAL A 16 -4.21 0.16 10.90
C VAL A 16 -5.71 0.37 10.75
N LYS A 17 -6.14 1.60 10.47
CA LYS A 17 -7.56 1.99 10.45
C LYS A 17 -8.21 1.86 9.08
N ASP A 18 -7.45 2.13 8.02
CA ASP A 18 -7.98 2.30 6.67
C ASP A 18 -7.71 1.07 5.78
N LEU A 19 -6.91 0.11 6.27
CA LEU A 19 -6.66 -1.16 5.59
C LEU A 19 -7.13 -2.34 6.43
N VAL A 20 -7.75 -3.32 5.80
CA VAL A 20 -8.05 -4.65 6.34
C VAL A 20 -7.10 -5.70 5.74
N PRO A 21 -6.90 -6.87 6.39
CA PRO A 21 -6.12 -7.94 5.80
C PRO A 21 -6.63 -8.34 4.42
N GLY A 22 -5.73 -8.45 3.44
CA GLY A 22 -6.05 -8.66 2.03
C GLY A 22 -5.94 -7.38 1.19
N ASP A 23 -6.17 -6.20 1.78
CA ASP A 23 -6.13 -4.94 1.04
C ASP A 23 -4.75 -4.65 0.45
N ILE A 24 -4.77 -4.02 -0.72
CA ILE A 24 -3.58 -3.61 -1.45
C ILE A 24 -3.51 -2.08 -1.45
N LEU A 25 -2.48 -1.53 -0.81
CA LEU A 25 -2.10 -0.13 -0.91
C LEU A 25 -1.03 0.03 -1.99
N GLN A 26 -1.37 0.68 -3.10
CA GLN A 26 -0.41 1.12 -4.10
C GLN A 26 0.10 2.52 -3.77
N VAL A 27 1.41 2.72 -3.86
CA VAL A 27 2.08 4.01 -3.59
C VAL A 27 2.93 4.41 -4.78
N GLY A 28 2.77 5.65 -5.22
CA GLY A 28 3.45 6.19 -6.40
C GLY A 28 3.58 7.70 -6.33
N SER A 29 4.14 8.32 -7.37
CA SER A 29 4.11 9.78 -7.57
C SER A 29 3.78 10.11 -9.02
N GLU A 30 3.30 11.33 -9.29
CA GLU A 30 2.95 11.72 -10.68
C GLU A 30 4.20 11.73 -11.59
N GLU A 31 5.36 12.06 -11.03
CA GLU A 31 6.62 12.12 -11.79
C GLU A 31 7.21 10.73 -12.10
N ASN A 32 7.04 9.75 -11.21
CA ASN A 32 7.70 8.44 -11.31
C ASN A 32 6.72 7.27 -11.52
N GLY A 33 5.41 7.52 -11.51
CA GLY A 33 4.37 6.50 -11.53
C GLY A 33 4.29 5.70 -10.23
N ASP A 34 3.61 4.56 -10.24
CA ASP A 34 3.61 3.66 -9.07
C ASP A 34 4.99 3.06 -8.85
N VAL A 35 5.43 3.00 -7.59
CA VAL A 35 6.78 2.55 -7.24
C VAL A 35 6.71 1.24 -6.49
N PHE A 36 5.75 1.09 -5.59
CA PHE A 36 5.56 -0.13 -4.83
C PHE A 36 4.11 -0.30 -4.40
N LYS A 37 3.76 -1.53 -4.04
CA LYS A 37 2.50 -1.87 -3.39
C LYS A 37 2.76 -2.59 -2.08
N VAL A 38 1.78 -2.49 -1.20
CA VAL A 38 1.78 -3.04 0.14
C VAL A 38 0.51 -3.85 0.32
N VAL A 39 0.64 -5.11 0.73
CA VAL A 39 -0.52 -5.95 1.07
C VAL A 39 -0.57 -6.14 2.57
N LYS A 40 -1.70 -5.84 3.21
CA LYS A 40 -1.86 -6.08 4.64
C LYS A 40 -2.11 -7.57 4.87
N ILE A 41 -1.24 -8.23 5.64
CA ILE A 41 -1.41 -9.65 6.00
C ILE A 41 -2.15 -9.76 7.34
N ASN A 42 -1.76 -8.93 8.30
CA ASN A 42 -2.44 -8.78 9.58
C ASN A 42 -2.08 -7.41 10.20
N ASN A 43 -2.44 -7.17 11.46
CA ASN A 43 -2.17 -5.88 12.12
C ASN A 43 -0.69 -5.61 12.43
N LYS A 44 0.18 -6.61 12.28
CA LYS A 44 1.63 -6.54 12.59
C LYS A 44 2.50 -6.64 11.35
N GLU A 45 2.04 -7.32 10.31
CA GLU A 45 2.83 -7.70 9.13
C GLU A 45 2.18 -7.29 7.81
N TYR A 46 3.04 -6.84 6.90
CA TYR A 46 2.69 -6.32 5.59
C TYR A 46 3.67 -6.86 4.56
N LEU A 47 3.18 -7.28 3.40
CA LEU A 47 4.03 -7.60 2.25
C LEU A 47 4.32 -6.33 1.45
N PHE A 48 5.57 -6.11 1.11
CA PHE A 48 6.03 -5.04 0.24
C PHE A 48 6.51 -5.62 -1.08
N GLN A 49 6.03 -5.07 -2.19
CA GLN A 49 6.49 -5.45 -3.53
C GLN A 49 6.76 -4.20 -4.36
N GLN A 50 7.96 -4.09 -4.95
CA GLN A 50 8.25 -3.00 -5.90
C GLN A 50 7.63 -3.33 -7.26
N LYS A 51 7.24 -2.31 -8.02
CA LYS A 51 6.52 -2.46 -9.31
C LYS A 51 7.26 -3.34 -10.32
N ASN A 52 8.58 -3.36 -10.28
CA ASN A 52 9.43 -4.09 -11.23
C ASN A 52 10.13 -5.31 -10.61
N THR A 53 9.61 -5.83 -9.49
CA THR A 53 10.18 -6.99 -8.81
C THR A 53 9.12 -8.05 -8.56
N GLU A 54 9.39 -9.29 -8.94
CA GLU A 54 8.56 -10.43 -8.54
C GLU A 54 8.72 -10.76 -7.05
N ALA A 55 9.84 -10.33 -6.44
CA ALA A 55 10.09 -10.51 -5.02
C ALA A 55 9.17 -9.62 -4.17
N ALA A 56 8.50 -10.24 -3.20
CA ALA A 56 7.78 -9.56 -2.13
C ALA A 56 8.49 -9.85 -0.79
N TYR A 57 8.56 -8.83 0.07
CA TYR A 57 9.22 -8.91 1.37
C TYR A 57 8.25 -8.60 2.49
N ALA A 58 8.23 -9.43 3.53
CA ALA A 58 7.44 -9.19 4.72
C ALA A 58 8.16 -8.19 5.65
N TYR A 59 7.44 -7.15 6.06
CA TYR A 59 7.92 -6.16 7.01
C TYR A 59 6.91 -5.94 8.12
N SER A 60 7.42 -5.55 9.29
CA SER A 60 6.58 -5.11 10.39
C SER A 60 5.89 -3.78 10.07
N ARG A 61 4.76 -3.51 10.72
CA ARG A 61 4.00 -2.25 10.60
C ARG A 61 4.88 -1.00 10.69
N GLY A 62 5.81 -0.97 11.67
CA GLY A 62 6.67 0.19 11.90
C GLY A 62 7.61 0.46 10.73
N VAL A 63 8.25 -0.60 10.22
CA VAL A 63 9.15 -0.52 9.06
C VAL A 63 8.37 -0.11 7.80
N MET A 64 7.17 -0.66 7.61
CA MET A 64 6.32 -0.31 6.47
C MET A 64 5.91 1.17 6.50
N ASN A 65 5.47 1.65 7.66
CA ASN A 65 5.07 3.05 7.82
C ASN A 65 6.25 4.00 7.56
N GLN A 66 7.46 3.64 8.00
CA GLN A 66 8.66 4.43 7.71
C GLN A 66 8.96 4.48 6.22
N LYS A 67 8.91 3.35 5.50
CA LYS A 67 9.15 3.30 4.05
C LYS A 67 8.19 4.20 3.26
N ILE A 68 6.91 4.20 3.62
CA ILE A 68 5.91 5.07 2.98
C ILE A 68 6.23 6.53 3.31
N MET A 69 6.53 6.84 4.56
CA MET A 69 6.86 8.21 4.97
C MET A 69 8.13 8.74 4.29
N ASP A 70 9.18 7.93 4.17
CA ASP A 70 10.40 8.30 3.44
C ASP A 70 10.08 8.59 1.98
N PHE A 71 9.20 7.79 1.37
CA PHE A 71 8.74 8.03 0.00
C PHE A 71 7.95 9.34 -0.12
N ASP A 72 7.02 9.62 0.81
CA ASP A 72 6.23 10.87 0.81
C ASP A 72 7.09 12.13 0.93
N VAL A 73 8.19 12.06 1.70
CA VAL A 73 9.08 13.18 1.91
C VAL A 73 9.94 13.44 0.68
N LEU A 74 10.35 12.37 -0.01
CA LEU A 74 11.18 12.45 -1.21
C LEU A 74 10.37 12.75 -2.48
N TYR A 75 9.12 12.32 -2.53
CA TYR A 75 8.28 12.35 -3.71
C TYR A 75 6.85 12.77 -3.33
N ASP A 76 6.22 13.63 -4.14
CA ASP A 76 4.82 14.05 -3.95
C ASP A 76 3.86 12.87 -4.19
N ALA A 77 3.72 12.03 -3.18
CA ALA A 77 3.13 10.71 -3.29
C ALA A 77 1.61 10.74 -3.48
N TYR A 78 1.09 9.78 -4.24
CA TYR A 78 -0.32 9.41 -4.24
C TYR A 78 -0.49 7.96 -3.76
N TYR A 79 -1.71 7.65 -3.35
CA TYR A 79 -2.11 6.36 -2.82
C TYR A 79 -3.38 5.88 -3.50
N ILE A 80 -3.47 4.57 -3.70
CA ILE A 80 -4.69 3.89 -4.14
C ILE A 80 -4.85 2.67 -3.23
N VAL A 81 -6.00 2.55 -2.58
CA VAL A 81 -6.33 1.38 -1.76
C VAL A 81 -7.34 0.53 -2.52
N THR A 82 -6.96 -0.69 -2.87
CA THR A 82 -7.86 -1.66 -3.47
C THR A 82 -8.33 -2.62 -2.39
N HIS A 83 -9.65 -2.71 -2.24
CA HIS A 83 -10.30 -3.65 -1.33
C HIS A 83 -10.68 -4.91 -2.11
N GLU A 84 -10.16 -6.06 -1.69
CA GLU A 84 -10.67 -7.34 -2.17
C GLU A 84 -11.84 -7.74 -1.29
N ASP A 85 -13.05 -7.67 -1.86
CA ASP A 85 -14.26 -8.11 -1.17
C ASP A 85 -14.20 -9.63 -1.06
N LEU A 86 -13.80 -10.12 0.11
CA LEU A 86 -14.00 -11.50 0.51
C LEU A 86 -15.50 -11.66 0.79
N GLU A 87 -16.29 -11.93 -0.24
CA GLU A 87 -17.69 -12.35 -0.08
C GLU A 87 -17.75 -13.44 1.00
N GLN A 88 -18.35 -13.10 2.15
CA GLN A 88 -18.60 -14.02 3.26
C GLN A 88 -19.77 -14.94 2.95
#